data_AF-A0A1G5FC51-F1
#
_entry.id   AF-A0A1G5FC51-F1
#
_cell.length_a   1.000
_cell.length_b   1.000
_cell.length_c   1.000
_cell.angle_alpha   90.00
_cell.angle_beta   90.00
_cell.angle_gamma   90.00
#
_symmetry.space_group_name_H-M   'P 1'
#
loop_
_entity.id
_entity.type
_entity.pdbx_description
1 polymer ?
#
loop_
_entity_poly.entity_id
_entity_poly.type
_entity_poly.pdbx_seq_one_letter_code
_entity_poly.pdbx_strand_id
1 'polypeptide(L)'
;MDLTDWTDEEVISVREKLQAWRVQREAPTWGNKFLNWTGFLGAFAFLTGLTDVFFGGPTVVNILLIVLGILASFSWYKGDKQHKKNIGFLDKLEQELVRRGHKF
;
A
#
# COMPACT_ATOMS: atom_id res chain seq x y z
N MET A 1 -6.44 -17.92 8.50
CA MET A 1 -7.39 -18.26 7.44
C MET A 1 -6.81 -19.47 6.75
N ASP A 2 -7.50 -20.59 6.84
CA ASP A 2 -7.06 -21.85 6.25
C ASP A 2 -7.58 -21.93 4.82
N LEU A 3 -6.69 -22.15 3.86
CA LEU A 3 -7.05 -22.27 2.44
C LEU A 3 -7.53 -23.68 2.10
N THR A 4 -7.35 -24.65 3.00
CA THR A 4 -7.73 -26.05 2.78
C THR A 4 -9.24 -26.27 2.74
N ASP A 5 -10.02 -25.41 3.40
CA ASP A 5 -11.49 -25.44 3.39
C ASP A 5 -12.11 -24.88 2.09
N TRP A 6 -11.28 -24.29 1.22
CA TRP A 6 -11.75 -23.61 0.00
C TRP A 6 -11.76 -24.55 -1.19
N THR A 7 -12.76 -24.42 -2.06
CA THR A 7 -12.82 -25.15 -3.33
C THR A 7 -11.78 -24.65 -4.32
N ASP A 8 -11.38 -25.49 -5.28
CA ASP A 8 -10.42 -25.10 -6.32
C ASP A 8 -10.90 -23.88 -7.12
N GLU A 9 -12.19 -23.82 -7.42
CA GLU A 9 -12.80 -22.70 -8.14
C GLU A 9 -12.69 -21.38 -7.37
N GLU A 10 -12.90 -21.40 -6.05
CA GLU A 10 -12.75 -20.21 -5.19
C GLU A 10 -11.30 -19.74 -5.13
N VAL A 11 -10.36 -20.66 -4.95
CA VAL A 11 -8.93 -20.33 -4.88
C VAL A 11 -8.44 -19.76 -6.22
N ILE A 12 -8.83 -20.35 -7.35
CA ILE A 12 -8.49 -19.86 -8.70
C ILE A 12 -9.12 -18.48 -8.94
N SER A 13 -10.41 -18.31 -8.68
CA SER A 13 -11.14 -17.05 -8.86
C SER A 13 -10.52 -15.89 -8.07
N VAL A 14 -10.14 -16.15 -6.81
CA VAL A 14 -9.51 -15.14 -5.96
C VAL A 14 -8.09 -14.85 -6.42
N ARG A 15 -7.31 -15.87 -6.82
CA ARG A 15 -5.97 -15.69 -7.39
C ARG A 15 -6.01 -14.82 -8.65
N GLU A 16 -6.93 -15.08 -9.58
CA GLU A 16 -7.07 -14.30 -10.81
C GLU A 16 -7.43 -12.84 -10.56
N LYS A 17 -8.40 -12.58 -9.67
CA LYS A 17 -8.78 -11.20 -9.29
C LYS A 17 -7.61 -10.45 -8.66
N LEU A 18 -6.86 -11.13 -7.79
CA LEU A 18 -5.73 -10.53 -7.08
C LEU A 18 -4.53 -10.32 -8.02
N GLN A 19 -4.34 -11.20 -9.00
CA GLN A 19 -3.36 -11.04 -10.07
C GLN A 19 -3.72 -9.88 -11.00
N ALA A 20 -4.98 -9.75 -11.41
CA ALA A 20 -5.46 -8.62 -12.19
C ALA A 20 -5.27 -7.30 -11.44
N TRP A 21 -5.59 -7.28 -10.14
CA TRP A 21 -5.31 -6.15 -9.27
C TRP A 21 -3.81 -5.82 -9.22
N ARG A 22 -2.94 -6.82 -9.09
CA ARG A 22 -1.47 -6.64 -9.07
C ARG A 22 -0.98 -6.01 -10.37
N VAL A 23 -1.41 -6.52 -11.52
CA VAL A 23 -1.05 -5.97 -12.84
C VAL A 23 -1.52 -4.52 -12.96
N GLN A 24 -2.74 -4.20 -12.54
CA GLN A 24 -3.24 -2.83 -12.53
C GLN A 24 -2.45 -1.93 -11.58
N ARG A 25 -1.96 -2.45 -10.44
CA ARG A 25 -1.21 -1.70 -9.41
C ARG A 25 0.25 -1.47 -9.80
N GLU A 26 0.87 -2.42 -10.51
CA GLU A 26 2.24 -2.32 -11.02
C GLU A 26 2.31 -1.52 -12.33
N ALA A 27 1.18 -1.37 -13.04
CA ALA A 27 1.12 -0.54 -14.24
C ALA A 27 1.61 0.89 -13.93
N PRO A 28 2.43 1.51 -14.80
CA PRO A 28 3.03 2.82 -14.60
C PRO A 28 2.00 3.96 -14.81
N THR A 29 0.80 3.83 -14.26
CA THR A 29 -0.25 4.83 -14.31
C THR A 29 0.02 5.96 -13.33
N TRP A 30 -0.54 7.13 -13.64
CA TRP A 30 -0.39 8.33 -12.82
C TRP A 30 -0.89 8.11 -11.38
N GLY A 31 -1.99 7.37 -11.19
CA GLY A 31 -2.53 7.04 -9.85
C GLY A 31 -1.63 6.11 -9.03
N ASN A 32 -0.92 5.17 -9.66
CA ASN A 32 0.02 4.32 -8.94
C ASN A 32 1.28 5.08 -8.50
N LYS A 33 1.77 5.99 -9.35
CA LYS A 33 2.87 6.90 -8.99
C LYS A 33 2.45 7.93 -7.95
N PHE A 34 1.18 8.37 -7.96
CA PHE A 34 0.64 9.35 -7.03
C PHE A 34 0.79 8.91 -5.57
N LEU A 35 0.56 7.63 -5.25
CA LEU A 35 0.74 7.13 -3.89
C LEU A 35 2.19 7.29 -3.40
N ASN A 36 3.19 6.97 -4.22
CA ASN A 36 4.59 7.19 -3.85
C ASN A 36 4.92 8.69 -3.70
N TRP A 37 4.32 9.54 -4.54
CA TRP A 37 4.43 10.99 -4.42
C TRP A 37 3.79 11.54 -3.14
N THR A 38 2.65 10.99 -2.71
CA THR A 38 1.99 11.42 -1.46
C THR A 38 2.84 11.12 -0.21
N GLY A 39 3.59 10.01 -0.21
CA GLY A 39 4.55 9.71 0.86
C GLY A 39 5.68 10.73 0.91
N PHE A 40 6.27 11.06 -0.25
CA PHE A 40 7.33 12.06 -0.36
C PHE A 40 6.87 13.46 0.04
N LEU A 41 5.73 13.91 -0.48
CA LEU A 41 5.14 15.20 -0.12
C LEU A 41 4.73 15.26 1.35
N GLY A 42 4.26 14.15 1.91
CA GLY A 42 3.96 14.04 3.35
C GLY A 42 5.19 14.24 4.22
N ALA A 43 6.29 13.53 3.91
CA ALA A 43 7.56 13.69 4.61
C ALA A 43 8.11 15.12 4.46
N PHE A 44 8.03 15.69 3.25
CA PHE A 44 8.46 17.06 2.98
C PHE A 44 7.66 18.08 3.80
N ALA A 45 6.32 18.01 3.78
CA ALA A 45 5.47 18.92 4.54
C ALA A 45 5.71 18.82 6.05
N PHE A 46 5.92 17.60 6.57
CA PHE A 46 6.26 17.38 7.97
C PHE A 46 7.59 18.05 8.35
N LEU A 47 8.64 17.82 7.55
CA LEU A 47 9.97 18.38 7.82
C LEU A 47 9.96 19.90 7.73
N THR A 48 9.32 20.48 6.71
CA THR A 48 9.20 21.93 6.54
C THR A 48 8.45 22.57 7.71
N GLY A 49 7.30 22.00 8.11
CA GLY A 49 6.57 22.51 9.27
C GLY A 49 7.41 22.43 10.55
N LEU A 50 8.19 21.38 10.74
CA LEU A 50 9.04 21.20 11.92
C LEU A 50 10.22 22.17 11.95
N THR A 51 10.88 22.40 10.81
CA THR A 51 11.94 23.42 10.69
C THR A 51 11.40 24.82 10.93
N ASP A 52 10.22 25.14 10.39
CA ASP A 52 9.63 26.46 10.55
C ASP A 52 9.18 26.72 11.99
N VAL A 53 8.70 25.70 12.71
CA VAL A 53 8.46 25.81 14.16
C VAL A 53 9.78 26.04 14.92
N PHE A 54 10.85 25.36 14.54
CA PHE A 54 12.14 25.44 15.24
C PHE A 54 12.84 26.80 15.04
N PHE A 55 12.83 27.35 13.82
CA PHE A 55 13.51 28.61 13.49
C PHE A 55 12.61 29.84 13.56
N GLY A 56 11.30 29.69 13.31
CA GLY A 56 10.34 30.80 13.23
C GLY A 56 9.29 30.82 14.34
N GLY A 57 9.28 29.82 15.23
CA GLY A 57 8.29 29.68 16.29
C GLY A 57 6.98 29.02 15.83
N PRO A 58 6.13 28.58 16.78
CA PRO A 58 4.91 27.86 16.46
C PRO A 58 3.86 28.78 15.84
N THR A 59 3.44 28.47 14.61
CA THR A 59 2.31 29.11 13.94
C THR A 59 1.26 28.07 13.57
N VAL A 60 0.00 28.50 13.43
CA VAL A 60 -1.11 27.62 13.02
C VAL A 60 -0.81 26.91 11.69
N VAL A 61 -0.16 27.62 10.76
CA VAL A 61 0.21 27.07 9.44
C VAL A 61 1.24 25.96 9.58
N ASN A 62 2.29 26.15 10.36
CA ASN A 62 3.36 25.17 10.52
C ASN A 62 2.86 23.90 11.25
N ILE A 63 1.98 24.08 12.24
CA ILE A 63 1.32 22.97 12.93
C ILE A 63 0.42 22.19 11.97
N LEU A 64 -0.33 22.88 11.10
CA LEU A 64 -1.16 22.24 10.08
C LEU A 64 -0.32 21.41 9.10
N LEU A 65 0.82 21.94 8.64
CA LEU A 65 1.75 21.24 7.75
C LEU A 65 2.29 19.95 8.40
N ILE A 66 2.64 20.01 9.68
CA ILE A 66 3.07 18.84 10.46
C ILE A 66 1.98 17.77 10.48
N VAL A 67 0.74 18.14 10.83
CA VAL A 67 -0.39 17.20 10.91
C VAL A 67 -0.69 16.57 9.55
N LEU A 68 -0.77 17.37 8.50
CA LEU A 68 -1.00 16.89 7.14
C LEU A 68 0.14 15.97 6.66
N GLY A 69 1.38 16.32 6.97
CA GLY A 69 2.54 15.49 6.67
C GLY A 69 2.50 14.12 7.34
N ILE A 70 2.09 14.08 8.62
CA ILE A 70 1.88 12.82 9.37
C ILE A 70 0.77 11.99 8.72
N LEU A 71 -0.38 12.59 8.41
CA LEU A 71 -1.53 11.88 7.81
C LEU A 71 -1.21 11.31 6.43
N ALA A 72 -0.53 12.08 5.58
CA ALA A 72 -0.10 11.65 4.26
C ALA A 72 0.90 10.48 4.36
N SER A 73 1.90 10.61 5.24
CA SER A 73 2.91 9.57 5.48
C SER A 73 2.27 8.29 6.04
N PHE A 74 1.34 8.41 6.97
CA PHE A 74 0.60 7.28 7.54
C PHE A 74 -0.28 6.58 6.49
N SER A 75 -0.96 7.36 5.64
CA SER A 75 -1.81 6.82 4.57
C SER A 75 -0.98 6.04 3.56
N TRP A 76 0.18 6.57 3.18
CA TRP A 76 1.14 5.86 2.33
C TRP A 76 1.64 4.57 2.99
N TYR A 77 2.08 4.64 4.25
CA TYR A 77 2.56 3.47 5.00
C TYR A 77 1.50 2.36 5.11
N LYS A 78 0.25 2.73 5.41
CA LYS A 78 -0.85 1.77 5.48
C LYS A 78 -1.12 1.14 4.11
N GLY A 79 -1.05 1.94 3.04
CA GLY A 79 -1.16 1.49 1.66
C GLY A 79 -0.06 0.48 1.27
N ASP A 80 1.20 0.78 1.59
CA ASP A 80 2.34 -0.10 1.35
C ASP A 80 2.22 -1.41 2.15
N LYS A 81 1.83 -1.31 3.43
CA LYS A 81 1.62 -2.49 4.28
C LYS A 81 0.49 -3.38 3.75
N GLN A 82 -0.61 -2.80 3.28
CA GLN A 82 -1.69 -3.56 2.66
C GLN A 82 -1.25 -4.20 1.34
N HIS A 83 -0.46 -3.49 0.54
CA HIS A 83 0.11 -4.03 -0.69
C HIS A 83 0.98 -5.27 -0.43
N LYS A 84 1.90 -5.19 0.55
CA LYS A 84 2.74 -6.32 0.96
C LYS A 84 1.92 -7.51 1.44
N LYS A 85 0.86 -7.27 2.23
CA LYS A 85 -0.06 -8.33 2.68
C LYS A 85 -0.76 -9.01 1.51
N ASN A 86 -1.24 -8.23 0.53
CA ASN A 86 -1.94 -8.76 -0.64
C ASN A 86 -1.00 -9.62 -1.50
N ILE A 87 0.24 -9.19 -1.74
CA ILE A 87 1.25 -9.99 -2.46
C ILE A 87 1.57 -11.29 -1.70
N GLY A 88 1.79 -11.21 -0.38
CA GLY A 88 2.03 -12.41 0.42
C GLY A 88 0.84 -13.37 0.47
N PHE A 89 -0.38 -12.86 0.34
CA PHE A 89 -1.57 -13.70 0.21
C PHE A 89 -1.68 -14.36 -1.17
N LEU A 90 -1.32 -13.63 -2.24
CA LEU A 90 -1.24 -14.18 -3.59
C LEU A 90 -0.26 -15.37 -3.67
N ASP A 91 0.91 -15.23 -3.06
CA ASP A 91 1.92 -16.31 -2.99
C ASP A 91 1.37 -17.55 -2.27
N LYS A 92 0.59 -17.37 -1.20
CA LYS A 92 -0.07 -18.50 -0.50
C LYS A 92 -1.12 -19.18 -1.38
N LEU A 93 -1.91 -18.42 -2.16
CA LEU A 93 -2.88 -18.99 -3.09
C LEU A 93 -2.17 -19.79 -4.19
N GLU A 94 -1.05 -19.29 -4.70
CA GLU A 94 -0.25 -19.96 -5.71
C GLU A 94 0.37 -21.26 -5.19
N GLN A 95 0.96 -21.23 -3.99
CA GLN A 95 1.48 -22.44 -3.32
C GLN A 95 0.39 -23.49 -3.10
N GLU A 96 -0.80 -23.06 -2.67
CA GLU A 96 -1.92 -23.96 -2.43
C GLU A 96 -2.43 -24.59 -3.73
N LEU A 97 -2.53 -23.83 -4.82
CA LEU A 97 -2.94 -24.40 -6.11
C LEU A 97 -1.89 -25.38 -6.68
N VAL A 98 -0.60 -25.08 -6.51
CA VAL A 98 0.49 -26.00 -6.85
C VAL A 98 0.40 -27.29 -6.02
N ARG A 99 0.11 -27.19 -4.71
CA ARG A 99 -0.12 -28.36 -3.84
C ARG A 99 -1.27 -29.24 -4.34
N ARG A 100 -2.30 -28.62 -4.94
CA ARG A 100 -3.47 -29.32 -5.53
C ARG A 100 -3.22 -29.87 -6.93
N GLY A 101 -2.02 -29.67 -7.48
CA GLY A 101 -1.62 -30.20 -8.79
C GLY A 101 -1.90 -29.29 -9.98
N HIS A 102 -2.33 -28.04 -9.74
CA HIS A 102 -2.50 -27.05 -10.79
C HIS A 102 -1.16 -26.39 -11.15
N LYS A 103 -0.91 -26.14 -12.45
CA LYS A 103 0.26 -25.40 -12.95
C LYS A 103 -0.19 -24.06 -13.52
N PHE A 104 0.50 -22.98 -13.18
CA PHE A 104 0.29 -21.62 -13.68
C PHE A 104 1.59 -21.03 -14.20
#